data_AF-A0A7K7YBC2-F1
#
_entry.id   AF-A0A7K7YBC2-F1
#
_cell.length_a   1.000
_cell.length_b   1.000
_cell.length_c   1.000
_cell.angle_alpha   90.00
_cell.angle_beta   90.00
_cell.angle_gamma   90.00
#
_symmetry.space_group_name_H-M   'P 1'
#
loop_
_entity.id
_entity.type
_entity.pdbx_description
1 polymer ?
#
loop_
_entity_poly.entity_id
_entity_poly.type
_entity_poly.pdbx_seq_one_letter_code
_entity_poly.pdbx_strand_id
1 'polypeptide(L)' 'GDIAVFTNLLRVSKGVRSYITTDVLLALDGTDKPEELLYVITSPPQHGQIEYVSYPGTPITSFSQMDVARQIVCYVH' A
#
# COMPACT_ATOMS: atom_id res chain seq x y z
N GLY A 1 12.57 -6.18 16.84
CA GLY A 1 13.18 -6.49 15.54
C GLY A 1 13.34 -5.19 14.81
N ASP A 2 14.43 -5.03 14.07
CA ASP A 2 14.57 -3.89 13.17
C ASP A 2 13.67 -4.12 11.95
N ILE A 3 12.94 -3.09 11.53
CA ILE A 3 12.14 -3.12 10.30
C ILE A 3 12.91 -2.31 9.25
N ALA A 4 13.24 -2.95 8.13
CA ALA A 4 13.76 -2.29 6.94
C ALA A 4 12.59 -1.90 6.04
N VAL A 5 12.60 -0.67 5.52
CA VAL A 5 11.56 -0.16 4.61
C VAL A 5 12.20 0.39 3.34
N PHE A 6 11.69 -0.03 2.19
CA PHE A 6 12.09 0.40 0.86
C PHE A 6 10.89 1.07 0.18
N THR A 7 11.11 2.25 -0.41
CA THR A 7 10.07 3.01 -1.11
C THR A 7 10.55 3.53 -2.45
N ASN A 8 9.68 3.47 -3.45
CA ASN A 8 9.83 4.14 -4.73
C ASN A 8 8.62 5.02 -5.03
N LEU A 9 8.79 5.99 -5.92
CA LEU A 9 7.72 6.91 -6.29
C LEU A 9 6.67 6.21 -7.16
N LEU A 10 5.41 6.23 -6.71
CA LEU A 10 4.25 5.87 -7.53
C LEU A 10 3.64 7.13 -8.16
N ARG A 11 3.69 7.24 -9.49
CA ARG A 11 3.05 8.34 -10.24
C ARG A 11 1.74 7.87 -10.84
N VAL A 12 0.65 8.58 -10.54
CA VAL A 12 -0.69 8.25 -11.03
C VAL A 12 -1.35 9.49 -11.60
N SER A 13 -1.79 9.40 -12.86
CA SER A 13 -2.53 10.46 -13.53
C SER A 13 -3.96 10.54 -13.01
N LYS A 14 -4.56 11.74 -13.06
CA LYS A 14 -5.95 11.97 -12.65
C LYS A 14 -6.94 11.04 -13.38
N GLY A 15 -7.87 10.45 -12.63
CA GLY A 15 -8.88 9.51 -13.14
C GLY A 15 -8.34 8.10 -13.37
N VAL A 16 -7.10 7.82 -12.97
CA VAL A 16 -6.44 6.51 -13.13
C VAL A 16 -6.20 5.90 -11.76
N ARG A 17 -6.14 4.57 -11.72
CA ARG A 17 -5.70 3.80 -10.55
C ARG A 17 -4.36 3.11 -10.83
N SER A 18 -3.56 2.92 -9.78
CA SER A 18 -2.34 2.12 -9.86
C SER A 18 -2.16 1.29 -8.60
N TYR A 19 -1.73 0.04 -8.78
CA TYR A 19 -1.45 -0.88 -7.70
C TYR A 19 -0.23 -0.42 -6.90
N ILE A 20 -0.31 -0.61 -5.58
CA ILE A 20 0.86 -0.49 -4.72
C ILE A 20 1.53 -1.86 -4.74
N THR A 21 2.68 -1.97 -5.42
CA THR A 21 3.45 -3.22 -5.54
C THR A 21 4.65 -3.22 -4.60
N THR A 22 5.31 -4.36 -4.46
CA THR A 22 6.55 -4.48 -3.67
C THR A 22 7.71 -3.67 -4.25
N ASP A 23 7.68 -3.33 -5.53
CA ASP A 23 8.65 -2.39 -6.13
C ASP A 23 8.43 -0.96 -5.61
N VAL A 24 7.20 -0.61 -5.20
CA VAL A 24 6.84 0.72 -4.68
C VAL A 24 7.00 0.77 -3.16
N LEU A 25 6.60 -0.28 -2.46
CA LEU A 25 6.56 -0.32 -0.99
C LEU A 25 6.88 -1.74 -0.48
N LEU A 26 7.98 -1.88 0.24
CA LEU A 26 8.41 -3.14 0.83
C LEU A 26 8.92 -2.93 2.25
N ALA A 27 8.43 -3.72 3.19
CA ALA A 27 8.91 -3.81 4.56
C ALA A 27 9.36 -5.24 4.85
N LEU A 28 10.46 -5.37 5.57
CA LEU A 28 11.06 -6.64 6.00
C LEU A 28 11.46 -6.53 7.47
N ASP A 29 11.15 -7.55 8.27
CA ASP A 29 11.50 -7.63 9.69
C ASP A 29 12.27 -8.93 10.05
N GLY A 30 12.57 -9.75 9.05
CA GLY A 30 13.27 -11.03 9.19
C GLY A 30 12.39 -12.18 9.73
N THR A 31 11.08 -12.00 9.87
CA THR A 31 10.19 -13.03 10.44
C THR A 31 9.49 -13.92 9.41
N ASP A 32 9.59 -13.60 8.12
CA ASP A 32 8.89 -14.26 7.00
C ASP A 32 7.35 -14.28 7.17
N LYS A 33 6.80 -13.29 7.88
CA LYS A 33 5.36 -13.12 8.11
C LYS A 33 4.86 -11.77 7.62
N PRO A 34 4.71 -11.58 6.30
CA PRO A 34 4.30 -10.29 5.73
C PRO A 34 2.87 -9.87 6.14
N GLU A 35 2.04 -10.78 6.62
CA GLU A 35 0.72 -10.47 7.20
C GLU A 35 0.78 -9.78 8.58
N GLU A 36 1.88 -9.94 9.33
CA GLU A 36 2.08 -9.29 10.64
C GLU A 36 2.66 -7.87 10.50
N LEU A 37 3.16 -7.49 9.31
CA LEU A 37 3.68 -6.15 9.01
C LEU A 37 2.57 -5.24 8.49
N LEU A 38 2.15 -4.27 9.31
CA LEU A 38 1.07 -3.33 9.00
C LEU A 38 1.59 -1.95 8.61
N TYR A 39 1.11 -1.45 7.49
CA TYR A 39 1.19 -0.04 7.11
C TYR A 39 -0.01 0.72 7.65
N VAL A 40 0.24 1.88 8.25
CA VAL A 40 -0.81 2.80 8.72
C VAL A 40 -0.67 4.12 8.00
N ILE A 41 -1.76 4.56 7.37
CA ILE A 41 -1.83 5.85 6.66
C ILE A 41 -2.07 6.94 7.70
N THR A 42 -0.99 7.62 8.09
CA THR A 42 -1.03 8.71 9.09
C THR A 42 -1.40 10.06 8.48
N SER A 43 -1.14 10.23 7.18
CA SER A 43 -1.55 11.39 6.41
C SER A 43 -2.24 10.92 5.13
N PRO A 44 -3.57 11.02 5.05
CA PRO A 44 -4.32 10.65 3.85
C PRO A 44 -3.90 11.50 2.64
N PRO A 45 -3.98 10.95 1.42
CA PRO A 45 -3.74 11.72 0.20
C PRO A 45 -4.68 12.94 0.11
N GLN A 46 -4.14 14.08 -0.34
CA GLN A 46 -4.94 15.29 -0.59
C GLN A 46 -5.90 15.12 -1.78
N HIS A 47 -5.51 14.29 -2.75
CA HIS A 47 -6.28 13.91 -3.92
C HIS A 47 -6.36 12.40 -3.97
N GLY A 48 -7.49 11.86 -4.41
CA GLY A 48 -7.67 10.43 -4.51
C GLY A 48 -7.79 9.71 -3.16
N GLN A 49 -7.60 8.39 -3.19
CA GLN A 49 -7.63 7.53 -2.02
C GLN A 49 -6.82 6.26 -2.22
N ILE A 50 -6.44 5.63 -1.10
CA ILE A 50 -5.93 4.26 -1.09
C ILE A 50 -7.12 3.35 -0.76
N GLU A 51 -7.29 2.27 -1.50
CA GLU A 51 -8.41 1.33 -1.34
C GLU A 51 -7.99 -0.11 -1.65
N TYR A 52 -8.81 -1.07 -1.22
CA TYR A 52 -8.72 -2.44 -1.72
C TYR A 52 -9.40 -2.55 -3.08
N VAL A 53 -8.79 -3.31 -3.99
CA VAL A 53 -9.31 -3.54 -5.35
C VAL A 53 -10.71 -4.19 -5.33
N SER A 54 -11.00 -4.99 -4.31
CA SER A 54 -12.30 -5.66 -4.11
C SER A 54 -13.39 -4.76 -3.54
N TYR A 55 -13.04 -3.60 -2.98
CA TYR A 55 -13.96 -2.65 -2.34
C TYR A 55 -13.73 -1.23 -2.89
N PRO A 56 -13.95 -1.01 -4.21
CA PRO A 56 -13.68 0.27 -4.84
C PRO A 56 -14.55 1.38 -4.25
N GLY A 57 -13.99 2.58 -4.15
CA GLY A 57 -14.66 3.75 -3.56
C GLY A 57 -14.63 3.79 -2.03
N THR A 58 -14.11 2.76 -1.36
CA THR A 58 -13.97 2.75 0.11
C THR A 58 -12.52 3.01 0.52
N PRO A 59 -12.19 4.18 1.09
CA PRO A 59 -10.83 4.46 1.54
C PRO A 59 -10.45 3.55 2.71
N ILE A 60 -9.20 3.09 2.71
CA ILE A 60 -8.63 2.33 3.81
C ILE A 60 -7.60 3.17 4.57
N THR A 61 -7.40 2.85 5.84
CA THR A 61 -6.44 3.54 6.72
C THR A 61 -5.23 2.67 7.07
N SER A 62 -5.28 1.36 6.76
CA SER A 62 -4.19 0.43 6.94
C SER A 62 -4.30 -0.78 6.01
N PHE A 63 -3.17 -1.42 5.76
CA PHE A 63 -3.03 -2.67 5.00
C PHE A 63 -1.71 -3.35 5.37
N SER A 64 -1.57 -4.64 5.07
CA SER A 64 -0.37 -5.43 5.39
C SER A 64 0.65 -5.49 4.24
N GLN A 65 1.87 -5.92 4.54
CA GLN A 65 2.85 -6.26 3.50
C GLN A 65 2.37 -7.40 2.59
N MET A 66 1.59 -8.35 3.13
CA MET A 66 0.95 -9.40 2.33
C MET A 66 -0.04 -8.81 1.31
N ASP A 67 -0.78 -7.77 1.67
CA ASP A 67 -1.76 -7.14 0.77
C ASP A 67 -1.08 -6.43 -0.41
N VAL A 68 0.08 -5.82 -0.17
CA VAL A 68 0.95 -5.26 -1.22
C VAL A 68 1.50 -6.38 -2.12
N ALA A 69 2.01 -7.46 -1.52
CA ALA A 69 2.56 -8.60 -2.27
C ALA A 69 1.51 -9.29 -3.15
N ARG A 70 0.24 -9.33 -2.69
CA ARG A 70 -0.91 -9.83 -3.44
C ARG A 70 -1.47 -8.84 -4.45
N GLN A 71 -0.95 -7.61 -4.50
CA GLN A 71 -1.42 -6.54 -5.37
C GLN A 71 -2.92 -6.25 -5.24
N ILE A 72 -3.43 -6.32 -4.00
CA ILE A 72 -4.86 -6.06 -3.72
C ILE A 72 -5.12 -4.65 -3.17
N VAL A 73 -4.08 -3.85 -3.00
CA VAL A 73 -4.15 -2.44 -2.58
C VAL A 73 -3.77 -1.54 -3.77
N CYS A 74 -4.54 -0.48 -3.98
CA CYS A 74 -4.24 0.51 -5.01
C CYS A 74 -4.47 1.93 -4.53
N TYR A 75 -3.84 2.88 -5.22
CA TYR A 75 -4.18 4.30 -5.16
C TYR A 75 -5.02 4.66 -6.39
N VAL A 76 -6.07 5.44 -6.18
CA VAL A 76 -6.93 6.00 -7.23
C VAL A 76 -6.84 7.53 -7.17
N HIS A 77 -6.51 8.21 -8.26
CA HIS A 77 -6.40 9.69 -8.33
C HIS A 77 -7.70 10.38 -8.72
#